data_AF-A0A7L2I660-F1
#
_entry.id   AF-A0A7L2I660-F1
#
_cell.length_a   1.000
_cell.length_b   1.000
_cell.length_c   1.000
_cell.angle_alpha   90.00
_cell.angle_beta   90.00
_cell.angle_gamma   90.00
#
_symmetry.space_group_name_H-M   'P 1'
#
loop_
_entity.id
_entity.type
_entity.pdbx_description
1 polymer ?
#
loop_
_entity_poly.entity_id
_entity_poly.type
_entity_poly.pdbx_seq_one_letter_code
_entity_poly.pdbx_strand_id
1 'polypeptide(L)'
;GQMLWQDNRALDFTNGAAGQPSEGQLEHCVQLSAASGYWSSLPCSSQKGFICKKANSAKVHQAHRHMNVWIVLTLLLVILLGMGFMIYFLIKVRTQREAEGEAKQSSNVLTGGDAEDDATHEEKNEQSVV
;
A
#
# COMPACT_ATOMS: atom_id res chain seq x y z
N GLY A 1 -28.64 23.05 -39.55
CA GLY A 1 -27.37 22.29 -39.45
C GLY A 1 -26.87 22.36 -38.02
N GLN A 2 -26.11 21.37 -37.56
CA GLN A 2 -25.51 21.36 -36.22
C GLN A 2 -24.04 21.85 -36.29
N MET A 3 -23.60 22.61 -35.29
CA MET A 3 -22.20 23.05 -35.18
C MET A 3 -21.32 21.92 -34.66
N LEU A 4 -20.11 21.78 -35.19
CA LEU A 4 -19.16 20.73 -34.83
C LEU A 4 -17.75 21.32 -34.72
N TRP A 5 -16.92 20.76 -33.84
CA TRP A 5 -15.51 21.10 -33.78
C TRP A 5 -14.72 20.45 -34.92
N GLN A 6 -13.74 21.16 -35.49
CA GLN A 6 -12.86 20.63 -36.53
C GLN A 6 -11.95 19.49 -36.06
N ASP A 7 -11.67 19.39 -34.76
CA ASP A 7 -10.91 18.29 -34.15
C ASP A 7 -11.78 17.08 -33.79
N ASN A 8 -13.04 17.08 -34.25
CA ASN A 8 -14.01 16.02 -34.07
C ASN A 8 -14.33 15.70 -32.61
N ARG A 9 -14.05 16.64 -31.69
CA ARG A 9 -14.46 16.53 -30.29
C ARG A 9 -15.93 16.89 -30.09
N ALA A 10 -16.49 16.40 -29.00
CA ALA A 10 -17.84 16.74 -28.59
C ALA A 10 -17.98 18.25 -28.32
N LEU A 11 -19.09 18.84 -28.80
CA LEU A 11 -19.43 20.24 -28.54
C LEU A 11 -20.26 20.32 -27.26
N ASP A 12 -19.57 20.28 -26.11
CA ASP A 12 -20.22 20.27 -24.79
C ASP A 12 -20.53 21.68 -24.27
N PHE A 13 -19.95 22.71 -24.90
CA PHE A 13 -20.10 24.11 -24.51
C PHE A 13 -20.20 25.02 -25.72
N THR A 14 -21.11 25.99 -25.65
CA THR A 14 -21.32 27.01 -26.67
C THR A 14 -21.49 28.38 -26.02
N ASN A 15 -20.81 29.40 -26.54
CA ASN A 15 -20.95 30.79 -26.09
C ASN A 15 -21.43 31.71 -27.23
N GLY A 16 -22.58 31.37 -27.84
CA GLY A 16 -23.15 32.15 -28.94
C GLY A 16 -23.60 33.55 -28.50
N ALA A 17 -23.42 34.54 -29.37
CA ALA A 17 -24.12 35.82 -29.24
C ALA A 17 -25.64 35.60 -29.34
N ALA A 18 -26.44 36.55 -28.86
CA ALA A 18 -27.90 36.44 -28.94
C ALA A 18 -28.36 36.20 -30.40
N GLY A 19 -29.13 35.13 -30.62
CA GLY A 19 -29.63 34.74 -31.95
C GLY A 19 -28.63 33.98 -32.83
N GLN A 20 -27.52 33.47 -32.26
CA GLN A 20 -26.52 32.68 -32.97
C GLN A 20 -26.48 31.21 -32.50
N PRO A 21 -26.33 30.22 -33.41
CA PRO A 21 -26.31 30.36 -34.87
C PRO A 21 -27.69 30.74 -35.44
N SER A 22 -27.74 31.49 -36.54
CA SER A 22 -29.01 31.72 -37.24
C SER A 22 -29.40 30.48 -38.06
N GLU A 23 -30.69 30.16 -38.08
CA GLU A 23 -31.18 29.00 -38.83
C GLU A 23 -30.89 29.11 -40.34
N GLY A 24 -30.61 27.98 -40.99
CA GLY A 24 -30.43 27.92 -42.45
C GLY A 24 -29.04 28.27 -42.98
N GLN A 25 -28.07 28.55 -42.11
CA GLN A 25 -26.70 28.81 -42.54
C GLN A 25 -25.92 27.51 -42.81
N LEU A 26 -25.82 27.15 -44.09
CA LEU A 26 -24.91 26.14 -44.62
C LEU A 26 -23.55 26.80 -44.93
N GLU A 27 -22.43 26.11 -44.71
CA GLU A 27 -21.06 26.61 -44.99
C GLU A 27 -20.62 27.83 -44.14
N HIS A 28 -21.15 27.96 -42.92
CA HIS A 28 -20.71 28.97 -41.96
C HIS A 28 -19.70 28.41 -40.96
N CYS A 29 -18.68 29.22 -40.69
CA CYS A 29 -17.67 29.01 -39.66
C CYS A 29 -18.01 29.82 -38.42
N VAL A 30 -17.27 29.59 -37.33
CA VAL A 30 -17.43 30.34 -36.07
C VAL A 30 -16.30 31.36 -35.94
N GLN A 31 -16.65 32.59 -35.61
CA GLN A 31 -15.72 33.61 -35.17
C GLN A 31 -15.93 33.89 -33.68
N LEU A 32 -14.83 34.07 -32.96
CA LEU A 32 -14.79 34.60 -31.60
C LEU A 32 -14.57 36.11 -31.63
N SER A 33 -15.40 36.87 -30.92
CA SER A 33 -15.12 38.27 -30.62
C SER A 33 -14.14 38.37 -29.45
N ALA A 34 -12.94 38.90 -29.68
CA ALA A 34 -11.95 39.08 -28.61
C ALA A 34 -12.41 40.09 -27.53
N ALA A 35 -13.29 41.03 -27.88
CA ALA A 35 -13.78 42.05 -26.96
C ALA A 35 -14.85 41.53 -25.99
N SER A 36 -15.72 40.63 -26.45
CA SER A 36 -16.86 40.13 -25.65
C SER A 36 -16.77 38.65 -25.29
N GLY A 37 -15.92 37.88 -25.96
CA GLY A 37 -15.82 36.43 -25.81
C GLY A 37 -16.96 35.63 -26.47
N TYR A 38 -17.94 36.31 -27.07
CA TYR A 38 -19.07 35.65 -27.74
C TYR A 38 -18.71 35.14 -29.14
N TRP A 39 -19.44 34.12 -29.56
CA TRP A 39 -19.30 33.44 -30.83
C TRP A 39 -20.37 33.93 -31.80
N SER A 40 -20.00 34.12 -33.06
CA SER A 40 -20.93 34.43 -34.14
C SER A 40 -20.60 33.62 -35.39
N SER A 41 -21.62 33.29 -36.17
CA SER A 41 -21.46 32.67 -37.48
C SER A 41 -21.01 33.68 -38.53
N LEU A 42 -20.21 33.23 -39.49
CA LEU A 42 -19.83 33.98 -40.67
C LEU A 42 -19.51 33.02 -41.82
N PRO A 43 -19.58 33.46 -43.10
CA PRO A 43 -19.16 32.62 -44.22
C PRO A 43 -17.71 32.18 -44.04
N CYS A 44 -17.42 30.89 -44.22
CA CYS A 44 -16.06 30.36 -44.08
C CYS A 44 -15.04 30.98 -45.04
N SER A 45 -15.49 31.58 -46.15
CA SER A 45 -14.66 32.34 -47.09
C SER A 45 -14.15 33.68 -46.55
N SER A 46 -14.63 34.11 -45.38
CA SER A 46 -14.23 35.36 -44.76
C SER A 46 -12.80 35.29 -44.22
N GLN A 47 -11.96 36.27 -44.58
CA GLN A 47 -10.60 36.35 -44.07
C GLN A 47 -10.58 36.90 -42.64
N LYS A 48 -10.14 36.07 -41.67
CA LYS A 48 -10.02 36.41 -40.24
C LYS A 48 -8.74 35.78 -39.64
N GLY A 49 -8.33 36.27 -38.47
CA GLY A 49 -7.34 35.57 -37.65
C GLY A 49 -7.92 34.28 -37.06
N PHE A 50 -7.04 33.35 -36.66
CA PHE A 50 -7.41 32.04 -36.13
C PHE A 50 -6.66 31.72 -34.83
N ILE A 51 -7.20 30.78 -34.05
CA ILE A 51 -6.63 30.31 -32.78
C ILE A 51 -6.30 28.83 -32.93
N CYS A 52 -5.06 28.44 -32.63
CA CYS A 52 -4.61 27.05 -32.66
C CYS A 52 -4.68 26.41 -31.27
N LYS A 53 -5.10 25.13 -31.22
CA LYS A 53 -5.05 24.30 -30.01
C LYS A 53 -4.25 23.03 -30.31
N LYS A 54 -3.25 22.72 -29.48
CA LYS A 54 -2.47 21.47 -29.54
C LYS A 54 -2.52 20.78 -28.19
N ALA A 55 -2.73 19.47 -28.17
CA ALA A 55 -2.63 18.70 -26.95
C ALA A 55 -1.17 18.67 -26.45
N ASN A 56 -0.95 18.94 -25.17
CA ASN A 56 0.36 18.68 -24.57
C ASN A 56 0.48 17.16 -24.39
N SER A 57 1.35 16.54 -25.18
CA SER A 57 1.76 15.15 -25.00
C SER A 57 2.71 15.04 -23.80
N ALA A 58 2.30 15.55 -22.64
CA ALA A 58 2.87 15.08 -21.39
C ALA A 58 2.47 13.61 -21.35
N LYS A 59 3.44 12.73 -21.63
CA LYS A 59 3.24 11.29 -21.57
C LYS A 59 2.58 11.02 -20.23
N VAL A 60 1.32 10.60 -20.25
CA VAL A 60 0.79 9.78 -19.18
C VAL A 60 1.55 8.46 -19.30
N HIS A 61 2.84 8.48 -18.98
CA HIS A 61 3.57 7.29 -18.59
C HIS A 61 2.93 6.90 -17.28
N GLN A 62 1.85 6.15 -17.43
CA GLN A 62 1.37 5.09 -16.57
C GLN A 62 2.23 4.87 -15.33
N ALA A 63 2.12 5.78 -14.37
CA ALA A 63 2.70 5.66 -13.04
C ALA A 63 1.78 4.79 -12.18
N HIS A 64 1.41 3.62 -12.70
CA HIS A 64 0.45 2.75 -12.01
C HIS A 64 0.69 1.27 -12.32
N ARG A 65 1.91 0.75 -12.10
CA ARG A 65 2.18 -0.71 -12.11
C ARG A 65 3.52 -1.14 -11.49
N HIS A 66 4.02 -0.45 -10.44
CA HIS A 66 5.25 -0.93 -9.77
C HIS A 66 5.31 -0.68 -8.26
N MET A 67 4.44 0.15 -7.68
CA MET A 67 4.55 0.51 -6.26
C MET A 67 4.02 -0.58 -5.31
N ASN A 68 3.21 -1.53 -5.81
CA ASN A 68 2.63 -2.59 -4.98
C ASN A 68 3.38 -3.93 -5.11
N VAL A 69 4.04 -4.18 -6.24
CA VAL A 69 4.77 -5.44 -6.46
C VAL A 69 5.96 -5.54 -5.50
N TRP A 70 6.71 -4.45 -5.33
CA TRP A 70 7.83 -4.41 -4.40
C TRP A 70 7.40 -4.53 -2.95
N ILE A 71 6.28 -3.91 -2.54
CA ILE A 71 5.75 -4.03 -1.18
C ILE A 71 5.35 -5.48 -0.87
N VAL A 72 4.71 -6.17 -1.81
CA VAL A 72 4.36 -7.58 -1.62
C VAL A 72 5.61 -8.45 -1.52
N LEU A 73 6.62 -8.21 -2.36
CA LEU A 73 7.89 -8.94 -2.32
C LEU A 73 8.66 -8.71 -1.02
N THR A 74 8.70 -7.48 -0.50
CA THR A 74 9.39 -7.16 0.76
C THR A 74 8.67 -7.78 1.95
N LEU A 75 7.33 -7.75 1.98
CA LEU A 75 6.55 -8.37 3.05
C LEU A 75 6.75 -9.89 3.10
N LEU A 76 6.77 -10.57 1.95
CA LEU A 76 7.01 -12.01 1.90
C LEU A 76 8.39 -12.39 2.43
N LEU A 77 9.44 -11.63 2.09
CA LEU A 77 10.79 -11.87 2.59
C LEU A 77 10.88 -11.72 4.12
N VAL A 78 10.28 -10.67 4.68
CA VAL A 78 10.29 -10.40 6.13
C VAL A 78 9.56 -11.50 6.90
N ILE A 79 8.42 -11.98 6.39
CA ILE A 79 7.66 -13.07 7.01
C ILE A 79 8.48 -14.37 7.02
N LEU A 80 9.20 -14.69 5.93
CA LEU A 80 10.05 -15.88 5.87
C LEU A 80 11.22 -15.81 6.85
N LEU A 81 11.89 -14.66 6.94
CA LEU A 81 12.98 -14.44 7.90
C LEU A 81 12.48 -14.47 9.35
N GLY A 82 11.33 -13.84 9.61
CA GLY A 82 10.70 -13.81 10.93
C GLY A 82 10.23 -15.19 11.40
N MET A 83 9.48 -15.92 10.58
CA MET A 83 9.05 -17.28 10.91
C MET A 83 10.24 -18.22 11.03
N GLY A 84 11.22 -18.13 10.12
CA GLY A 84 12.44 -18.94 10.17
C GLY A 84 13.25 -18.70 11.44
N PHE A 85 13.45 -17.45 11.84
CA PHE A 85 14.14 -17.11 13.07
C PHE A 85 13.36 -17.55 14.31
N MET A 86 12.03 -17.37 14.34
CA MET A 86 11.19 -17.83 15.44
C MET A 86 11.19 -19.35 15.55
N ILE A 87 11.05 -20.09 14.45
CA ILE A 87 11.14 -21.55 14.44
C ILE A 87 12.52 -22.00 14.89
N TYR A 88 13.59 -21.40 14.38
CA TYR A 88 14.97 -21.68 14.82
C TYR A 88 15.13 -21.45 16.32
N PHE A 89 14.63 -20.33 16.84
CA PHE A 89 14.70 -20.00 18.26
C PHE A 89 13.87 -20.97 19.09
N LEU A 90 12.68 -21.38 18.62
CA LEU A 90 11.85 -22.39 19.30
C LEU A 90 12.52 -23.76 19.33
N ILE A 91 13.15 -24.18 18.23
CA ILE A 91 13.92 -25.42 18.17
C ILE A 91 15.11 -25.32 19.13
N LYS A 92 15.88 -24.22 19.08
CA LYS A 92 17.03 -24.00 19.95
C LYS A 92 16.64 -23.93 21.43
N VAL A 93 15.54 -23.27 21.76
CA VAL A 93 14.98 -23.21 23.12
C VAL A 93 14.51 -24.58 23.59
N ARG A 94 13.91 -25.40 22.70
CA ARG A 94 13.56 -26.79 23.03
C ARG A 94 14.81 -27.63 23.29
N THR A 95 15.85 -27.55 22.46
CA THR A 95 17.12 -28.27 22.68
C THR A 95 17.80 -27.86 23.99
N GLN A 96 17.74 -26.57 24.37
CA GLN A 96 18.25 -26.11 25.66
C GLN A 96 17.42 -26.64 26.84
N ARG A 97 16.10 -26.72 26.70
CA ARG A 97 15.20 -27.34 27.71
C ARG A 97 15.35 -28.85 27.80
N GLU A 98 15.67 -29.52 26.71
CA GLU A 98 16.00 -30.96 26.68
C GLU A 98 17.34 -31.20 27.41
N ALA A 99 18.35 -30.35 27.21
CA ALA A 99 19.60 -30.39 27.97
C ALA A 99 19.41 -30.07 29.48
N GLU A 100 18.48 -29.18 29.83
CA GLU A 100 18.10 -28.90 31.23
C GLU A 100 17.21 -30.01 31.82
N GLY A 101 16.43 -30.71 30.99
CA GLY A 101 15.58 -31.85 31.36
C GLY A 101 16.40 -33.10 31.70
N GLU A 102 17.47 -33.37 30.95
CA GLU A 102 18.44 -34.41 31.29
C GLU A 102 19.20 -34.09 32.60
N ALA A 103 19.50 -32.82 32.86
CA ALA A 103 20.09 -32.38 34.13
C ALA A 103 19.12 -32.51 35.32
N LYS A 104 17.82 -32.25 35.14
CA LYS A 104 16.80 -32.41 36.18
C LYS A 104 16.42 -33.87 36.45
N GLN A 105 16.44 -34.74 35.43
CA GLN A 105 16.18 -36.18 35.59
C GLN A 105 17.33 -36.86 36.36
N SER A 106 18.58 -36.44 36.13
CA SER A 106 19.76 -36.97 36.86
C SER A 106 19.73 -36.63 38.36
N SER A 107 19.21 -35.44 38.73
CA SER A 107 19.15 -35.02 40.15
C SER A 107 18.06 -35.71 40.97
N ASN A 108 16.98 -36.19 40.34
CA ASN A 108 15.88 -36.87 41.04
C ASN A 108 16.07 -38.40 41.15
N VAL A 109 17.04 -38.96 40.43
CA VAL A 109 17.38 -40.40 40.48
C VAL A 109 18.43 -40.71 41.55
N LEU A 110 19.25 -39.72 41.96
CA LEU A 110 20.33 -39.92 42.94
C LEU A 110 19.89 -39.82 44.42
N THR A 111 18.60 -39.63 44.72
CA THR A 111 18.08 -39.43 46.09
C THR A 111 17.16 -40.55 46.60
N GLY A 112 17.09 -41.70 45.91
CA GLY A 112 16.25 -42.83 46.30
C GLY A 112 17.01 -44.15 46.44
N GLY A 113 17.24 -44.60 47.68
CA GLY A 113 17.87 -45.87 48.06
C GLY A 113 19.26 -45.65 48.65
N ASP A 114 19.57 -45.90 49.92
CA ASP A 114 19.08 -46.93 50.83
C ASP A 114 19.03 -46.39 52.27
N ALA A 115 17.95 -46.72 52.98
CA ALA A 115 17.90 -46.74 54.42
C ALA A 115 18.23 -48.17 54.86
N GLU A 116 19.27 -48.37 55.66
CA GLU A 116 19.31 -49.39 56.73
C GLU A 116 20.60 -49.23 57.57
N ASP A 117 20.39 -49.14 58.90
CA ASP A 117 21.25 -49.55 60.02
C ASP A 117 22.71 -49.09 60.17
N ASP A 118 22.98 -48.23 61.17
CA ASP A 118 23.73 -48.65 62.37
C ASP A 118 23.63 -47.60 63.49
N ALA A 119 23.53 -48.09 64.73
CA ALA A 119 23.18 -47.36 65.93
C ALA A 119 24.37 -46.63 66.56
N THR A 120 24.15 -45.45 67.14
CA THR A 120 24.45 -45.17 68.57
C THR A 120 23.95 -43.79 68.99
N HIS A 121 23.18 -43.77 70.07
CA HIS A 121 22.57 -42.61 70.69
C HIS A 121 23.12 -42.52 72.13
N GLU A 122 23.89 -41.48 72.44
CA GLU A 122 24.14 -40.88 73.77
C GLU A 122 24.94 -39.58 73.48
N GLU A 123 24.64 -38.39 73.98
CA GLU A 123 24.16 -37.99 75.30
C GLU A 123 23.07 -36.90 75.28
N LYS A 124 22.25 -37.00 76.33
CA LYS A 124 21.35 -36.06 77.02
C LYS A 124 22.02 -34.68 77.28
N ASN A 125 21.38 -33.55 77.60
CA ASN A 125 20.10 -33.27 78.24
C ASN A 125 19.75 -31.77 78.14
N GLU A 126 18.47 -31.47 78.39
CA GLU A 126 17.76 -30.25 78.81
C GLU A 126 18.60 -29.20 79.60
N GLN A 127 18.26 -27.91 79.76
CA GLN A 127 16.99 -27.22 80.04
C GLN A 127 17.30 -25.69 79.99
N SER A 128 16.48 -24.81 79.39
CA SER A 128 15.39 -24.07 80.06
C SER A 128 15.81 -22.81 80.85
N VAL A 129 15.20 -21.68 80.45
CA VAL A 129 14.62 -20.63 81.33
C VAL A 129 15.60 -19.79 82.15
N VAL A 130 15.88 -18.56 81.68
CA VAL A 130 15.32 -17.25 82.09
C VAL A 130 15.91 -16.18 81.16
#